data_AF-A0A357BH17-F1
#
_entry.id   AF-A0A357BH17-F1
#
_cell.length_a   1.000
_cell.length_b   1.000
_cell.length_c   1.000
_cell.angle_alpha   90.00
_cell.angle_beta   90.00
_cell.angle_gamma   90.00
#
_symmetry.space_group_name_H-M   'P 1'
#
loop_
_entity.id
_entity.type
_entity.pdbx_description
1 polymer ?
#
loop_
_entity_poly.entity_id
_entity_poly.type
_entity_poly.pdbx_seq_one_letter_code
_entity_poly.pdbx_strand_id
1 'polypeptide(L)'
;MSRLFKIARRVVIITPLLVLGGGYWLLNSEWFFEKAVPAAVRILAKGVEVQDLRIGSQKFDWSGNFSAENITGQCLLANKDQVDIDLKRLKISHILNSVLRKESVLFDLKDLNLSSAFFKVHEASVVADVPATREGIEEINGDLRVSTVNVLGYEFSDVTSPISGGQNKVRWNDGQAEFYGGKVGWQILLDYDQGVAYSMDVKIGNVDLHQLKHANAAFFSEIQGHVFGSVQLRGQGQDIEALKIFLYIPGGGEVPADMLAALFDFISQTGAGQTLGPLQKELKLLAGKGVSVHLEKFRVSLESQSDKKLSAGLDLSSLKLNLDTHVSFDINVEGGWKNTSRVLQTIFQ
;
A
#
# COMPACT_ATOMS: atom_id res chain seq x y z
N MET A 1 23.13 13.20 66.28
CA MET A 1 23.06 12.90 64.83
C MET A 1 24.14 13.68 64.10
N SER A 2 25.13 12.97 63.56
CA SER A 2 26.35 13.55 62.98
C SER A 2 26.08 14.29 61.66
N ARG A 3 26.90 15.30 61.33
CA ARG A 3 26.87 16.01 60.05
C ARG A 3 26.93 15.05 58.84
N LEU A 4 27.61 13.91 58.99
CA LEU A 4 27.70 12.84 57.99
C LEU A 4 26.32 12.23 57.65
N PHE A 5 25.43 12.05 58.62
CA PHE A 5 24.08 11.53 58.36
C PHE A 5 23.22 12.53 57.58
N LYS A 6 23.38 13.83 57.84
CA LYS A 6 22.70 14.90 57.07
C LYS A 6 23.22 14.99 55.64
N ILE A 7 24.52 14.77 55.42
CA ILE A 7 25.16 14.76 54.11
C ILE A 7 24.74 13.52 53.32
N ALA A 8 24.80 12.32 53.92
CA ALA A 8 24.36 11.07 53.29
C ALA A 8 22.88 11.14 52.86
N ARG A 9 21.99 11.67 53.73
CA ARG A 9 20.57 11.87 53.39
C ARG A 9 20.36 12.84 52.23
N ARG A 10 21.17 13.91 52.12
CA ARG A 10 21.10 14.84 50.99
C ARG A 10 21.57 14.20 49.68
N VAL A 11 22.66 13.43 49.72
CA VAL A 11 23.17 12.72 48.53
C VAL A 11 22.15 11.68 48.04
N VAL A 12 21.53 10.92 48.95
CA VAL A 12 20.50 9.92 48.60
C VAL A 12 19.25 10.55 47.96
N ILE A 13 18.93 11.81 48.26
CA ILE A 13 17.78 12.52 47.67
C ILE A 13 18.18 13.25 46.37
N ILE A 14 19.37 13.84 46.33
CA ILE A 14 19.84 14.62 45.17
C ILE A 14 20.17 13.71 43.99
N THR A 15 20.78 12.54 44.22
CA THR A 15 21.16 11.64 43.12
C THR A 15 19.95 11.16 42.30
N PRO A 16 18.84 10.66 42.89
CA PRO A 16 17.63 10.34 42.13
C PRO A 16 17.03 11.55 41.41
N LEU A 17 17.05 12.74 42.02
CA LEU A 17 16.54 13.96 41.39
C LEU A 17 17.39 14.39 40.19
N LEU A 18 18.72 14.24 40.26
CA LEU A 18 19.62 14.50 39.12
C LEU A 18 19.44 13.46 38.01
N VAL A 19 19.24 12.19 38.36
CA VAL A 19 18.95 11.13 37.38
C VAL A 19 17.59 11.36 36.71
N LEU A 20 16.55 11.69 37.48
CA LEU A 20 15.21 12.00 36.96
C LEU A 20 15.23 13.29 36.14
N GLY A 21 15.91 14.33 36.61
CA GLY A 21 16.06 15.60 35.90
C GLY A 21 16.86 15.46 34.61
N GLY A 22 17.95 14.69 34.64
CA GLY A 22 18.76 14.37 33.46
C GLY A 22 17.98 13.53 32.45
N GLY A 23 17.25 12.50 32.90
CA GLY A 23 16.37 11.68 32.06
C GLY A 23 15.25 12.51 31.43
N TYR A 24 14.60 13.38 32.20
CA TYR A 24 13.58 14.29 31.70
C TYR A 24 14.15 15.27 30.66
N TRP A 25 15.35 15.81 30.91
CA TRP A 25 16.03 16.68 29.96
C TRP A 25 16.37 15.95 28.65
N LEU A 26 16.86 14.70 28.72
CA LEU A 26 17.10 13.87 27.54
C LEU A 26 15.82 13.60 26.75
N LEU A 27 14.72 13.27 27.43
CA LEU A 27 13.41 13.04 26.78
C LEU A 27 12.79 14.32 26.16
N ASN A 28 13.30 15.50 26.53
CA ASN A 28 12.91 16.78 25.93
C ASN A 28 14.00 17.35 24.99
N SER A 29 15.05 16.58 24.70
CA SER A 29 16.14 16.99 23.81
C SER A 29 15.94 16.45 22.40
N GLU A 30 15.80 17.34 21.42
CA GLU A 30 15.66 17.02 19.99
C GLU A 30 16.81 16.12 19.50
N TRP A 31 18.06 16.52 19.77
CA TRP A 31 19.26 15.78 19.36
C TRP A 31 19.28 14.32 19.86
N PHE A 32 18.66 14.04 21.01
CA PHE A 32 18.62 12.70 21.58
C PHE A 32 17.75 11.79 20.71
N PHE A 33 16.55 12.24 20.32
CA PHE A 33 15.66 11.47 19.45
C PHE A 33 16.17 11.40 18.02
N GLU A 34 16.76 12.47 17.49
CA GLU A 34 17.40 12.47 16.17
C GLU A 34 18.49 11.39 16.04
N LYS A 35 19.13 10.99 17.15
CA LYS A 35 20.12 9.89 17.17
C LYS A 35 19.52 8.54 17.59
N ALA A 36 18.65 8.54 18.58
CA ALA A 36 18.08 7.31 19.14
C ALA A 36 17.09 6.65 18.19
N VAL A 37 16.28 7.44 17.45
CA VAL A 37 15.28 6.91 16.51
C VAL A 37 15.95 6.16 15.34
N PRO A 38 16.94 6.71 14.61
CA PRO A 38 17.65 5.95 13.58
C PRO A 38 18.25 4.64 14.09
N ALA A 39 18.84 4.65 15.29
CA ALA A 39 19.42 3.46 15.91
C ALA A 39 18.34 2.40 16.23
N ALA A 40 17.19 2.82 16.78
CA ALA A 40 16.07 1.95 17.07
C ALA A 40 15.44 1.37 15.79
N VAL A 41 15.22 2.20 14.76
CA VAL A 41 14.68 1.78 13.45
C VAL A 41 15.61 0.76 12.81
N ARG A 42 16.93 0.96 12.84
CA ARG A 42 17.90 -0.01 12.30
C ARG A 42 17.81 -1.39 12.96
N ILE A 43 17.45 -1.45 14.24
CA ILE A 43 17.29 -2.70 15.00
C ILE A 43 15.92 -3.33 14.71
N LEU A 44 14.86 -2.52 14.70
CA LEU A 44 13.47 -2.98 14.65
C LEU A 44 12.96 -3.22 13.22
N ALA A 45 13.36 -2.39 12.26
CA ALA A 45 12.92 -2.42 10.87
C ALA A 45 14.09 -2.80 9.95
N LYS A 46 14.36 -4.11 9.85
CA LYS A 46 15.40 -4.64 8.94
C LYS A 46 15.11 -4.18 7.51
N GLY A 47 16.09 -3.53 6.88
CA GLY A 47 15.95 -3.01 5.52
C GLY A 47 15.45 -1.57 5.44
N VAL A 48 15.39 -0.84 6.56
CA VAL A 48 15.16 0.61 6.60
C VAL A 48 16.35 1.29 7.28
N GLU A 49 16.94 2.25 6.60
CA GLU A 49 18.02 3.09 7.14
C GLU A 49 17.57 4.55 7.15
N VAL A 50 17.47 5.15 8.33
CA VAL A 50 17.17 6.58 8.47
C VAL A 50 18.47 7.35 8.25
N GLN A 51 18.53 8.15 7.17
CA GLN A 51 19.72 8.91 6.79
C GLN A 51 19.77 10.28 7.45
N ASP A 52 18.64 10.98 7.46
CA ASP A 52 18.45 12.25 8.16
C ASP A 52 17.13 12.21 8.92
N LEU A 53 17.12 12.82 10.10
CA LEU A 53 15.94 13.02 10.92
C LEU A 53 16.12 14.32 11.68
N ARG A 54 15.14 15.21 11.56
CA ARG A 54 15.06 16.46 12.28
C ARG A 54 13.71 16.58 12.94
N ILE A 55 13.71 17.08 14.17
CA ILE A 55 12.49 17.28 14.94
C ILE A 55 12.44 18.76 15.31
N GLY A 56 11.51 19.51 14.72
CA GLY A 56 11.44 20.95 14.93
C GLY A 56 11.04 21.36 16.34
N SER A 57 10.21 20.56 17.02
CA SER A 57 10.02 20.69 18.46
C SER A 57 9.55 19.37 19.07
N GLN A 58 9.88 19.15 20.34
CA GLN A 58 9.35 18.04 21.12
C GLN A 58 9.07 18.41 22.57
N LYS A 59 8.13 17.70 23.17
CA LYS A 59 7.75 17.86 24.56
C LYS A 59 7.38 16.51 25.16
N PHE A 60 7.95 16.21 26.31
CA PHE A 60 7.55 15.10 27.16
C PHE A 60 7.09 15.64 28.50
N ASP A 61 5.90 15.25 28.95
CA ASP A 61 5.36 15.62 30.25
C ASP A 61 5.38 14.47 31.26
N TRP A 62 5.31 14.81 32.55
CA TRP A 62 5.29 13.81 33.64
C TRP A 62 3.98 13.00 33.70
N SER A 63 2.95 13.36 32.95
CA SER A 63 1.79 12.50 32.74
C SER A 63 2.03 11.40 31.70
N GLY A 64 3.22 11.36 31.09
CA GLY A 64 3.61 10.35 30.12
C GLY A 64 3.07 10.63 28.72
N ASN A 65 2.84 11.90 28.39
CA ASN A 65 2.55 12.30 27.01
C ASN A 65 3.82 12.82 26.35
N PHE A 66 4.09 12.29 25.16
CA PHE A 66 5.08 12.78 24.23
C PHE A 66 4.37 13.45 23.05
N SER A 67 4.87 14.60 22.64
CA SER A 67 4.46 15.24 21.40
C SER A 67 5.69 15.76 20.66
N ALA A 68 5.75 15.52 19.37
CA ALA A 68 6.76 16.07 18.47
C ALA A 68 6.08 16.70 17.26
N GLU A 69 6.61 17.84 16.81
CA GLU A 69 6.06 18.62 15.70
C GLU A 69 7.15 18.93 14.66
N ASN A 70 6.72 19.06 13.41
CA ASN A 70 7.59 19.36 12.26
C ASN A 70 8.77 18.37 12.16
N ILE A 71 8.44 17.09 12.07
CA ILE A 71 9.39 16.00 11.92
C ILE A 71 9.67 15.84 10.42
N THR A 72 10.91 16.04 10.01
CA THR A 72 11.33 15.85 8.62
C THR A 72 12.50 14.87 8.55
N GLY A 73 12.59 14.08 7.50
CA GLY A 73 13.70 13.16 7.36
C GLY A 73 13.75 12.43 6.03
N GLN A 74 14.76 11.59 5.89
CA GLN A 74 14.97 10.75 4.72
C GLN A 74 15.30 9.34 5.16
N CYS A 75 14.64 8.37 4.54
CA CYS A 75 14.87 6.95 4.76
C CYS A 75 15.31 6.29 3.46
N LEU A 76 16.26 5.36 3.56
CA LEU A 76 16.66 4.47 2.49
C LEU A 76 16.07 3.08 2.76
N LEU A 77 15.32 2.56 1.80
CA LEU A 77 14.75 1.22 1.84
C LEU A 77 15.76 0.17 1.34
N ALA A 78 15.50 -1.12 1.60
CA ALA A 78 16.37 -2.22 1.22
C ALA A 78 16.67 -2.31 -0.29
N ASN A 79 15.72 -1.86 -1.11
CA ASN A 79 15.85 -1.76 -2.57
C ASN A 79 16.60 -0.51 -3.04
N LYS A 80 17.13 0.29 -2.11
CA LYS A 80 17.80 1.58 -2.32
C LYS A 80 16.88 2.72 -2.76
N ASP A 81 15.57 2.56 -2.60
CA ASP A 81 14.65 3.66 -2.80
C ASP A 81 14.74 4.64 -1.63
N GLN A 82 14.88 5.91 -1.97
CA GLN A 82 14.83 7.00 -1.01
C GLN A 82 13.38 7.44 -0.80
N VAL A 83 13.01 7.60 0.46
CA VAL A 83 11.70 8.08 0.89
C VAL A 83 11.90 9.32 1.74
N ASP A 84 11.39 10.44 1.27
CA ASP A 84 11.31 11.68 2.03
C ASP A 84 10.09 11.62 2.95
N ILE A 85 10.27 12.07 4.19
CA ILE A 85 9.27 12.08 5.25
C ILE A 85 9.08 13.51 5.72
N ASP A 86 7.84 13.98 5.74
CA ASP A 86 7.43 15.22 6.38
C ASP A 86 6.17 14.96 7.21
N LEU A 87 6.29 15.09 8.52
CA LEU A 87 5.23 14.80 9.49
C LEU A 87 5.03 16.01 10.39
N LYS A 88 3.85 16.61 10.30
CA LYS A 88 3.53 17.80 11.09
C LYS A 88 3.44 17.51 12.58
N ARG A 89 2.82 16.40 12.98
CA ARG A 89 2.61 16.10 14.39
C ARG A 89 2.56 14.62 14.70
N LEU A 90 3.34 14.22 15.70
CA LEU A 90 3.25 12.94 16.39
C LEU A 90 2.89 13.19 17.85
N LYS A 91 1.86 12.51 18.36
CA LYS A 91 1.51 12.50 19.77
C LYS A 91 1.39 11.06 20.25
N ILE A 92 2.02 10.76 21.37
CA ILE A 92 1.94 9.49 22.07
C ILE A 92 1.49 9.79 23.49
N SER A 93 0.33 9.29 23.89
CA SER A 93 -0.25 9.57 25.22
C SER A 93 -0.20 8.31 26.08
N HIS A 94 -0.24 8.51 27.41
CA HIS A 94 -0.34 7.42 28.39
C HIS A 94 0.87 6.46 28.47
N ILE A 95 2.06 6.88 28.03
CA ILE A 95 3.28 6.06 28.06
C ILE A 95 3.61 5.57 29.48
N LEU A 96 3.50 6.45 30.49
CA LEU A 96 3.79 6.07 31.88
C LEU A 96 2.69 5.17 32.46
N ASN A 97 1.43 5.39 32.06
CA ASN A 97 0.32 4.56 32.52
C ASN A 97 0.39 3.15 31.94
N SER A 98 0.90 2.95 30.73
CA SER A 98 1.09 1.61 30.19
C SER A 98 2.12 0.81 31.01
N VAL A 99 3.21 1.45 31.44
CA VAL A 99 4.22 0.80 32.30
C VAL A 99 3.73 0.59 33.73
N LEU A 100 3.06 1.58 34.32
CA LEU A 100 2.68 1.57 35.74
C LEU A 100 1.34 0.89 36.02
N ARG A 101 0.38 1.02 35.09
CA ARG A 101 -1.03 0.61 35.26
C ARG A 101 -1.53 -0.37 34.20
N LYS A 102 -0.70 -0.70 33.20
CA LYS A 102 -1.08 -1.55 32.05
C LYS A 102 -2.27 -0.99 31.26
N GLU A 103 -2.36 0.34 31.19
CA GLU A 103 -3.30 1.04 30.31
C GLU A 103 -2.77 1.06 28.87
N SER A 104 -3.65 1.34 27.91
CA SER A 104 -3.25 1.47 26.50
C SER A 104 -2.41 2.72 26.25
N VAL A 105 -1.53 2.62 25.25
CA VAL A 105 -0.81 3.76 24.68
C VAL A 105 -1.61 4.25 23.47
N LEU A 106 -1.92 5.55 23.46
CA LEU A 106 -2.59 6.17 22.31
C LEU A 106 -1.55 6.84 21.41
N PHE A 107 -1.48 6.40 20.17
CA PHE A 107 -0.70 7.00 19.09
C PHE A 107 -1.61 7.85 18.22
N ASP A 108 -1.25 9.11 17.99
CA ASP A 108 -1.93 10.06 17.11
C ASP A 108 -0.88 10.73 16.21
N LEU A 109 -0.83 10.29 14.96
CA LEU A 109 0.00 10.82 13.90
C LEU A 109 -0.88 11.63 12.96
N LYS A 110 -0.47 12.87 12.66
CA LYS A 110 -1.24 13.78 11.80
C LYS A 110 -0.40 14.45 10.73
N ASP A 111 -1.03 14.58 9.57
CA ASP A 111 -0.51 15.27 8.39
C ASP A 111 0.89 14.72 7.99
N LEU A 112 0.99 13.39 7.82
CA LEU A 112 2.17 12.72 7.28
C LEU A 112 2.15 12.78 5.75
N ASN A 113 3.21 13.35 5.20
CA ASN A 113 3.54 13.29 3.79
C ASN A 113 4.73 12.35 3.59
N LEU A 114 4.60 11.43 2.63
CA LEU A 114 5.70 10.57 2.18
C LEU A 114 5.90 10.78 0.68
N SER A 115 7.14 10.87 0.24
CA SER A 115 7.45 10.98 -1.19
C SER A 115 8.61 10.07 -1.57
N SER A 116 8.42 9.30 -2.64
CA SER A 116 9.46 8.49 -3.28
C SER A 116 9.31 8.57 -4.80
N ALA A 117 10.18 7.87 -5.52
CA ALA A 117 10.07 7.74 -6.97
C ALA A 117 8.79 7.00 -7.42
N PHE A 118 8.24 6.10 -6.58
CA PHE A 118 7.16 5.19 -6.95
C PHE A 118 5.83 5.51 -6.31
N PHE A 119 5.83 6.21 -5.18
CA PHE A 119 4.62 6.58 -4.47
C PHE A 119 4.73 7.93 -3.79
N LYS A 120 3.58 8.58 -3.63
CA LYS A 120 3.39 9.78 -2.81
C LYS A 120 2.17 9.59 -1.93
N VAL A 121 2.30 9.98 -0.67
CA VAL A 121 1.23 9.98 0.33
C VAL A 121 1.09 11.40 0.82
N HIS A 122 -0.13 11.93 0.81
CA HIS A 122 -0.44 13.28 1.25
C HIS A 122 -1.40 13.25 2.44
N GLU A 123 -1.01 13.93 3.51
CA GLU A 123 -1.83 14.14 4.71
C GLU A 123 -2.35 12.85 5.36
N ALA A 124 -1.50 11.83 5.45
CA ALA A 124 -1.83 10.63 6.20
C ALA A 124 -1.94 10.93 7.70
N SER A 125 -3.01 10.43 8.30
CA SER A 125 -3.27 10.52 9.73
C SER A 125 -3.62 9.13 10.26
N VAL A 126 -3.05 8.78 11.40
CA VAL A 126 -3.26 7.50 12.07
C VAL A 126 -3.57 7.75 13.54
N VAL A 127 -4.67 7.20 14.01
CA VAL A 127 -4.96 7.13 15.45
C VAL A 127 -5.00 5.66 15.83
N ALA A 128 -4.21 5.23 16.80
CA ALA A 128 -4.16 3.84 17.24
C ALA A 128 -4.05 3.73 18.75
N ASP A 129 -4.88 2.88 19.34
CA ASP A 129 -4.84 2.42 20.72
C ASP A 129 -4.08 1.09 20.77
N VAL A 130 -3.04 1.04 21.61
CA VAL A 130 -2.14 -0.11 21.74
C VAL A 130 -2.06 -0.52 23.21
N PRO A 131 -2.91 -1.45 23.68
CA PRO A 131 -2.76 -2.11 24.97
C PRO A 131 -1.43 -2.89 25.02
N ALA A 132 -0.51 -2.42 25.85
CA ALA A 132 0.76 -3.09 26.12
C ALA A 132 0.66 -3.95 27.38
N THR A 133 1.01 -5.23 27.28
CA THR A 133 1.13 -6.14 28.41
C THR A 133 2.58 -6.55 28.63
N ARG A 134 2.82 -7.36 29.68
CA ARG A 134 4.18 -7.85 29.99
C ARG A 134 4.73 -8.76 28.90
N GLU A 135 3.86 -9.38 28.10
CA GLU A 135 4.22 -10.36 27.09
C GLU A 135 4.33 -9.74 25.68
N GLY A 136 3.89 -8.49 25.52
CA GLY A 136 4.00 -7.74 24.27
C GLY A 136 2.78 -6.86 24.01
N ILE A 137 2.45 -6.71 22.74
CA ILE A 137 1.25 -6.00 22.27
C ILE A 137 0.14 -7.04 22.13
N GLU A 138 -0.93 -6.92 22.92
CA GLU A 138 -2.07 -7.84 22.82
C GLU A 138 -2.91 -7.54 21.59
N GLU A 139 -3.27 -6.27 21.44
CA GLU A 139 -4.13 -5.80 20.38
C GLU A 139 -3.67 -4.42 19.91
N ILE A 140 -3.91 -4.11 18.64
CA ILE A 140 -3.78 -2.77 18.07
C ILE A 140 -5.14 -2.47 17.47
N ASN A 141 -5.75 -1.34 17.81
CA ASN A 141 -6.98 -0.87 17.20
C ASN A 141 -6.84 0.58 16.80
N GLY A 142 -7.20 0.93 15.58
CA GLY A 142 -7.01 2.29 15.09
C GLY A 142 -7.70 2.58 13.77
N ASP A 143 -7.46 3.78 13.28
CA ASP A 143 -8.00 4.29 12.02
C ASP A 143 -6.89 4.99 11.23
N LEU A 144 -6.78 4.63 9.95
CA LEU A 144 -6.00 5.33 8.94
C LEU A 144 -6.93 6.25 8.14
N ARG A 145 -6.49 7.48 7.91
CA ARG A 145 -7.07 8.41 6.93
C ARG A 145 -5.96 9.02 6.11
N VAL A 146 -6.13 9.13 4.80
CA VAL A 146 -5.17 9.79 3.91
C VAL A 146 -5.95 10.58 2.87
N SER A 147 -5.60 11.85 2.68
CA SER A 147 -6.27 12.70 1.68
C SER A 147 -6.00 12.18 0.27
N THR A 148 -4.74 11.86 -0.05
CA THR A 148 -4.36 11.36 -1.37
C THR A 148 -3.20 10.38 -1.31
N VAL A 149 -3.28 9.31 -2.10
CA VAL A 149 -2.18 8.37 -2.34
C VAL A 149 -1.99 8.25 -3.84
N ASN A 150 -0.79 8.54 -4.33
CA ASN A 150 -0.40 8.28 -5.71
C ASN A 150 0.58 7.12 -5.74
N VAL A 151 0.29 6.07 -6.51
CA VAL A 151 1.19 4.93 -6.72
C VAL A 151 1.35 4.74 -8.22
N LEU A 152 2.58 4.87 -8.72
CA LEU A 152 2.90 4.68 -10.14
C LEU A 152 1.99 5.50 -11.08
N GLY A 153 1.64 6.74 -10.70
CA GLY A 153 0.76 7.62 -11.48
C GLY A 153 -0.74 7.39 -11.25
N TYR A 154 -1.13 6.35 -10.54
CA TYR A 154 -2.53 6.10 -10.16
C TYR A 154 -2.85 6.77 -8.84
N GLU A 155 -3.87 7.63 -8.85
CA GLU A 155 -4.27 8.42 -7.69
C GLU A 155 -5.52 7.85 -7.02
N PHE A 156 -5.44 7.72 -5.70
CA PHE A 156 -6.53 7.37 -4.79
C PHE A 156 -6.77 8.55 -3.87
N SER A 157 -8.03 8.90 -3.63
CA SER A 157 -8.42 10.01 -2.76
C SER A 157 -9.36 9.53 -1.65
N ASP A 158 -9.43 10.29 -0.56
CA ASP A 158 -10.29 9.99 0.60
C ASP A 158 -10.10 8.57 1.14
N VAL A 159 -8.84 8.14 1.22
CA VAL A 159 -8.44 6.81 1.67
C VAL A 159 -8.75 6.70 3.16
N THR A 160 -9.54 5.71 3.54
CA THR A 160 -9.83 5.41 4.95
C THR A 160 -9.74 3.91 5.19
N SER A 161 -9.22 3.50 6.35
CA SER A 161 -9.23 2.08 6.73
C SER A 161 -9.04 1.90 8.24
N PRO A 162 -9.95 1.18 8.90
CA PRO A 162 -9.70 0.62 10.22
C PRO A 162 -8.46 -0.27 10.25
N ILE A 163 -7.60 -0.05 11.24
CA ILE A 163 -6.44 -0.88 11.55
C ILE A 163 -6.79 -1.75 12.75
N SER A 164 -6.51 -3.04 12.65
CA SER A 164 -6.58 -3.96 13.79
C SER A 164 -5.35 -4.86 13.79
N GLY A 165 -4.92 -5.39 14.93
CA GLY A 165 -3.75 -6.25 14.97
C GLY A 165 -3.44 -6.78 16.34
N GLY A 166 -2.31 -7.46 16.45
CA GLY A 166 -1.72 -7.94 17.69
C GLY A 166 -0.22 -8.16 17.48
N GLN A 167 0.42 -8.90 18.38
CA GLN A 167 1.88 -9.05 18.42
C GLN A 167 2.55 -9.31 17.06
N ASN A 168 1.99 -10.21 16.25
CA ASN A 168 2.59 -10.63 14.98
C ASN A 168 1.65 -10.47 13.79
N LYS A 169 0.53 -9.73 13.92
CA LYS A 169 -0.41 -9.54 12.80
C LYS A 169 -0.93 -8.13 12.75
N VAL A 170 -1.03 -7.57 11.55
CA VAL A 170 -1.66 -6.27 11.31
C VAL A 170 -2.64 -6.41 10.16
N ARG A 171 -3.83 -5.84 10.31
CA ARG A 171 -4.92 -5.87 9.33
C ARG A 171 -5.42 -4.46 9.08
N TRP A 172 -5.58 -4.14 7.81
CA TRP A 172 -6.40 -3.04 7.34
C TRP A 172 -7.70 -3.64 6.85
N ASN A 173 -8.78 -3.44 7.58
CA ASN A 173 -10.09 -3.99 7.25
C ASN A 173 -10.95 -2.89 6.63
N ASP A 174 -11.89 -3.29 5.76
CA ASP A 174 -12.91 -2.41 5.17
C ASP A 174 -12.35 -1.08 4.67
N GLY A 175 -11.15 -1.13 4.09
CA GLY A 175 -10.51 0.04 3.52
C GLY A 175 -11.27 0.51 2.31
N GLN A 176 -11.34 1.83 2.09
CA GLN A 176 -12.06 2.43 0.98
C GLN A 176 -11.36 3.71 0.49
N ALA A 177 -11.44 3.96 -0.81
CA ALA A 177 -10.98 5.18 -1.46
C ALA A 177 -11.84 5.49 -2.69
N GLU A 178 -11.84 6.76 -3.08
CA GLU A 178 -12.28 7.20 -4.40
C GLU A 178 -11.14 6.99 -5.41
N PHE A 179 -11.49 6.48 -6.59
CA PHE A 179 -10.54 6.13 -7.65
C PHE A 179 -11.17 6.38 -9.02
N TYR A 180 -10.74 7.46 -9.69
CA TYR A 180 -11.14 7.81 -11.06
C TYR A 180 -12.65 7.68 -11.33
N GLY A 181 -13.47 8.41 -10.56
CA GLY A 181 -14.94 8.41 -10.67
C GLY A 181 -15.65 7.19 -10.10
N GLY A 182 -14.90 6.19 -9.62
CA GLY A 182 -15.40 5.01 -8.93
C GLY A 182 -14.85 4.89 -7.52
N LYS A 183 -15.07 3.72 -6.92
CA LYS A 183 -14.61 3.37 -5.57
C LYS A 183 -13.77 2.12 -5.58
N VAL A 184 -12.76 2.09 -4.73
CA VAL A 184 -11.97 0.89 -4.46
C VAL A 184 -12.11 0.55 -2.99
N GLY A 185 -12.46 -0.70 -2.70
CA GLY A 185 -12.47 -1.25 -1.35
C GLY A 185 -11.35 -2.27 -1.18
N TRP A 186 -10.77 -2.42 0.01
CA TRP A 186 -9.73 -3.41 0.25
C TRP A 186 -9.72 -4.00 1.66
N GLN A 187 -9.07 -5.15 1.76
CA GLN A 187 -8.62 -5.75 3.01
C GLN A 187 -7.16 -6.20 2.84
N ILE A 188 -6.30 -5.82 3.78
CA ILE A 188 -4.89 -6.21 3.80
C ILE A 188 -4.60 -6.89 5.13
N LEU A 189 -3.90 -8.03 5.09
CA LEU A 189 -3.36 -8.71 6.26
C LEU A 189 -1.86 -8.88 6.08
N LEU A 190 -1.10 -8.55 7.12
CA LEU A 190 0.31 -8.86 7.28
C LEU A 190 0.47 -9.78 8.49
N ASP A 191 1.23 -10.85 8.32
CA ASP A 191 1.51 -11.87 9.34
C ASP A 191 3.02 -12.09 9.46
N TYR A 192 3.56 -11.77 10.63
CA TYR A 192 4.99 -11.77 10.91
C TYR A 192 5.50 -13.09 11.51
N ASP A 193 4.62 -14.05 11.86
CA ASP A 193 4.99 -15.30 12.53
C ASP A 193 5.94 -16.17 11.69
N GLN A 194 5.75 -16.21 10.37
CA GLN A 194 6.49 -17.06 9.44
C GLN A 194 7.17 -16.25 8.34
N GLY A 195 7.74 -15.09 8.67
CA GLY A 195 8.41 -14.23 7.70
C GLY A 195 7.42 -13.47 6.81
N VAL A 196 6.91 -12.34 7.30
CA VAL A 196 6.05 -11.35 6.61
C VAL A 196 5.20 -11.93 5.48
N ALA A 197 4.32 -12.88 5.81
CA ALA A 197 3.28 -13.32 4.90
C ALA A 197 2.24 -12.21 4.75
N TYR A 198 1.66 -12.07 3.57
CA TYR A 198 0.65 -11.05 3.31
C TYR A 198 -0.48 -11.56 2.44
N SER A 199 -1.66 -10.96 2.61
CA SER A 199 -2.78 -11.09 1.68
C SER A 199 -3.47 -9.76 1.47
N MET A 200 -3.87 -9.48 0.24
CA MET A 200 -4.62 -8.30 -0.16
C MET A 200 -5.80 -8.73 -1.01
N ASP A 201 -6.99 -8.32 -0.61
CA ASP A 201 -8.23 -8.46 -1.38
C ASP A 201 -8.73 -7.06 -1.72
N VAL A 202 -8.88 -6.75 -3.00
CA VAL A 202 -9.32 -5.46 -3.52
C VAL A 202 -10.59 -5.66 -4.33
N LYS A 203 -11.56 -4.76 -4.18
CA LYS A 203 -12.78 -4.67 -4.97
C LYS A 203 -12.82 -3.33 -5.66
N ILE A 204 -13.08 -3.36 -6.96
CA ILE A 204 -13.14 -2.19 -7.82
C ILE A 204 -14.60 -2.01 -8.22
N GLY A 205 -15.15 -0.82 -7.99
CA GLY A 205 -16.53 -0.50 -8.29
C GLY A 205 -16.64 0.77 -9.12
N ASN A 206 -17.18 0.64 -10.34
CA ASN A 206 -17.59 1.76 -11.19
C ASN A 206 -16.48 2.76 -11.57
N VAL A 207 -15.27 2.27 -11.85
CA VAL A 207 -14.14 3.14 -12.24
C VAL A 207 -14.29 3.60 -13.68
N ASP A 208 -14.24 4.90 -13.90
CA ASP A 208 -14.37 5.51 -15.23
C ASP A 208 -13.04 5.45 -15.98
N LEU A 209 -13.00 4.62 -17.03
CA LEU A 209 -11.81 4.47 -17.88
C LEU A 209 -11.41 5.78 -18.58
N HIS A 210 -12.36 6.69 -18.81
CA HIS A 210 -12.04 7.98 -19.41
C HIS A 210 -11.12 8.82 -18.51
N GLN A 211 -11.29 8.73 -17.19
CA GLN A 211 -10.48 9.50 -16.25
C GLN A 211 -9.08 8.90 -16.07
N LEU A 212 -8.92 7.60 -16.33
CA LEU A 212 -7.61 6.93 -16.31
C LEU A 212 -6.66 7.39 -17.43
N LYS A 213 -7.15 8.16 -18.41
CA LYS A 213 -6.30 8.84 -19.42
C LYS A 213 -5.23 9.73 -18.80
N HIS A 214 -5.47 10.27 -17.61
CA HIS A 214 -4.49 11.08 -16.89
C HIS A 214 -3.30 10.24 -16.39
N ALA A 215 -3.52 8.95 -16.07
CA ALA A 215 -2.47 8.03 -15.63
C ALA A 215 -1.73 7.40 -16.81
N ASN A 216 -2.45 6.93 -17.84
CA ASN A 216 -1.86 6.35 -19.03
C ASN A 216 -2.71 6.68 -20.28
N ALA A 217 -2.37 7.80 -20.91
CA ALA A 217 -3.09 8.26 -22.10
C ALA A 217 -2.97 7.29 -23.28
N ALA A 218 -1.83 6.63 -23.45
CA ALA A 218 -1.61 5.72 -24.58
C ALA A 218 -2.59 4.54 -24.58
N PHE A 219 -2.88 3.97 -23.41
CA PHE A 219 -3.79 2.84 -23.27
C PHE A 219 -5.26 3.27 -23.10
N PHE A 220 -5.53 4.24 -22.23
CA PHE A 220 -6.91 4.59 -21.86
C PHE A 220 -7.55 5.65 -22.77
N SER A 221 -6.81 6.27 -23.69
CA SER A 221 -7.40 7.25 -24.63
C SER A 221 -8.48 6.63 -25.52
N GLU A 222 -8.36 5.33 -25.76
CA GLU A 222 -9.11 4.63 -26.78
C GLU A 222 -10.15 3.64 -26.24
N ILE A 223 -10.10 3.33 -24.93
CA ILE A 223 -11.07 2.44 -24.27
C ILE A 223 -12.06 3.27 -23.46
N GLN A 224 -13.36 2.98 -23.61
CA GLN A 224 -14.43 3.65 -22.87
C GLN A 224 -15.26 2.67 -22.06
N GLY A 225 -15.76 3.11 -20.91
CA GLY A 225 -16.68 2.36 -20.06
C GLY A 225 -16.35 2.46 -18.56
N HIS A 226 -17.17 1.80 -17.75
CA HIS A 226 -16.98 1.70 -16.30
C HIS A 226 -16.52 0.31 -15.89
N VAL A 227 -15.34 0.21 -15.28
CA VAL A 227 -14.75 -1.06 -14.84
C VAL A 227 -15.18 -1.41 -13.42
N PHE A 228 -15.52 -2.68 -13.26
CA PHE A 228 -15.77 -3.35 -12.00
C PHE A 228 -14.86 -4.56 -11.90
N GLY A 229 -14.56 -5.00 -10.68
CA GLY A 229 -13.72 -6.18 -10.54
C GLY A 229 -13.19 -6.43 -9.14
N SER A 230 -12.24 -7.34 -9.09
CA SER A 230 -11.51 -7.69 -7.87
C SER A 230 -10.09 -8.12 -8.18
N VAL A 231 -9.19 -7.83 -7.25
CA VAL A 231 -7.81 -8.33 -7.25
C VAL A 231 -7.58 -9.04 -5.93
N GLN A 232 -7.06 -10.26 -5.98
CA GLN A 232 -6.64 -11.02 -4.81
C GLN A 232 -5.18 -11.37 -4.97
N LEU A 233 -4.40 -11.11 -3.94
CA LEU A 233 -2.95 -11.26 -3.95
C LEU A 233 -2.51 -11.85 -2.62
N ARG A 234 -1.63 -12.85 -2.65
CA ARG A 234 -1.03 -13.46 -1.46
C ARG A 234 0.44 -13.74 -1.71
N GLY A 235 1.26 -13.59 -0.68
CA GLY A 235 2.69 -13.85 -0.80
C GLY A 235 3.44 -13.77 0.51
N GLN A 236 4.76 -13.77 0.41
CA GLN A 236 5.68 -13.81 1.54
C GLN A 236 6.89 -12.91 1.28
N GLY A 237 7.18 -11.99 2.19
CA GLY A 237 8.28 -11.04 2.03
C GLY A 237 8.10 -10.17 0.77
N GLN A 238 8.99 -10.35 -0.21
CA GLN A 238 8.91 -9.65 -1.50
C GLN A 238 8.32 -10.51 -2.63
N ASP A 239 8.08 -11.80 -2.36
CA ASP A 239 7.58 -12.75 -3.36
C ASP A 239 6.06 -12.73 -3.39
N ILE A 240 5.48 -12.81 -4.59
CA ILE A 240 4.04 -13.04 -4.77
C ILE A 240 3.82 -14.54 -5.07
N GLU A 241 2.92 -15.18 -4.34
CA GLU A 241 2.65 -16.63 -4.46
C GLU A 241 1.37 -16.94 -5.20
N ALA A 242 0.33 -16.13 -4.98
CA ALA A 242 -0.94 -16.24 -5.67
C ALA A 242 -1.45 -14.88 -6.12
N LEU A 243 -1.94 -14.81 -7.35
CA LEU A 243 -2.57 -13.63 -7.94
C LEU A 243 -3.85 -14.07 -8.66
N LYS A 244 -4.95 -13.39 -8.38
CA LYS A 244 -6.21 -13.52 -9.09
C LYS A 244 -6.77 -12.14 -9.39
N ILE A 245 -6.95 -11.83 -10.67
CA ILE A 245 -7.56 -10.59 -11.14
C ILE A 245 -8.82 -10.96 -11.90
N PHE A 246 -9.88 -10.21 -11.67
CA PHE A 246 -11.11 -10.29 -12.44
C PHE A 246 -11.62 -8.88 -12.68
N LEU A 247 -11.74 -8.49 -13.95
CA LEU A 247 -12.24 -7.19 -14.37
C LEU A 247 -13.35 -7.37 -15.39
N TYR A 248 -14.36 -6.52 -15.35
CA TYR A 248 -15.42 -6.51 -16.34
C TYR A 248 -16.02 -5.12 -16.50
N ILE A 249 -16.60 -4.88 -17.68
CA ILE A 249 -17.32 -3.65 -18.01
C ILE A 249 -18.80 -4.03 -18.20
N PRO A 250 -19.72 -3.65 -17.28
CA PRO A 250 -21.15 -3.94 -17.43
C PRO A 250 -21.73 -3.22 -18.64
N GLY A 251 -22.45 -3.94 -19.49
CA GLY A 251 -22.89 -3.41 -20.80
C GLY A 251 -21.75 -3.28 -21.82
N GLY A 252 -20.56 -3.75 -21.46
CA GLY A 252 -19.33 -3.70 -22.24
C GLY A 252 -18.84 -2.28 -22.51
N GLY A 253 -18.00 -2.13 -23.53
CA GLY A 253 -17.25 -0.89 -23.77
C GLY A 253 -16.88 -0.73 -25.24
N GLU A 254 -16.41 0.46 -25.57
CA GLU A 254 -15.80 0.69 -26.88
C GLU A 254 -14.32 0.34 -26.80
N VAL A 255 -13.90 -0.60 -27.66
CA VAL A 255 -12.52 -1.05 -27.77
C VAL A 255 -12.04 -0.83 -29.19
N PRO A 256 -10.85 -0.26 -29.40
CA PRO A 256 -10.29 -0.05 -30.73
C PRO A 256 -10.16 -1.37 -31.50
N ALA A 257 -10.51 -1.34 -32.78
CA ALA A 257 -10.45 -2.53 -33.61
C ALA A 257 -9.02 -3.04 -33.82
N ASP A 258 -8.01 -2.17 -33.78
CA ASP A 258 -6.59 -2.51 -33.85
C ASP A 258 -6.10 -3.24 -32.59
N MET A 259 -6.53 -2.80 -31.40
CA MET A 259 -6.27 -3.51 -30.15
C MET A 259 -6.89 -4.91 -30.16
N LEU A 260 -8.15 -5.03 -30.59
CA LEU A 260 -8.81 -6.33 -30.74
C LEU A 260 -8.10 -7.19 -31.78
N ALA A 261 -7.70 -6.63 -32.93
CA ALA A 261 -6.96 -7.36 -33.95
C ALA A 261 -5.62 -7.88 -33.43
N ALA A 262 -4.85 -7.08 -32.70
CA ALA A 262 -3.59 -7.48 -32.10
C ALA A 262 -3.78 -8.61 -31.06
N LEU A 263 -4.83 -8.50 -30.23
CA LEU A 263 -5.19 -9.53 -29.28
C LEU A 263 -5.53 -10.86 -29.97
N PHE A 264 -6.36 -10.83 -31.01
CA PHE A 264 -6.73 -12.03 -31.75
C PHE A 264 -5.58 -12.61 -32.57
N ASP A 265 -4.66 -11.78 -33.08
CA ASP A 265 -3.41 -12.22 -33.70
C ASP A 265 -2.57 -13.01 -32.68
N PHE A 266 -2.43 -12.50 -31.45
CA PHE A 266 -1.72 -13.19 -30.37
C PHE A 266 -2.39 -14.52 -29.98
N ILE A 267 -3.72 -14.53 -29.79
CA ILE A 267 -4.49 -15.74 -29.46
C ILE A 267 -4.38 -16.81 -30.56
N SER A 268 -4.32 -16.39 -31.82
CA SER A 268 -4.13 -17.31 -32.95
C SER A 268 -2.75 -17.98 -32.92
N GLN A 269 -1.72 -17.23 -32.51
CA GLN A 269 -0.35 -17.75 -32.38
C GLN A 269 -0.18 -18.74 -31.22
N THR A 270 -0.99 -18.63 -30.15
CA THR A 270 -0.95 -19.57 -29.01
C THR A 270 -1.67 -20.89 -29.28
N GLY A 271 -2.27 -21.08 -30.46
CA GLY A 271 -2.96 -22.31 -30.84
C GLY A 271 -4.40 -22.42 -30.30
N ALA A 272 -4.86 -21.45 -29.50
CA ALA A 272 -6.22 -21.40 -28.96
C ALA A 272 -7.27 -20.86 -29.97
N GLY A 273 -6.85 -20.34 -31.12
CA GLY A 273 -7.67 -19.49 -32.00
C GLY A 273 -8.12 -20.05 -33.35
N GLN A 274 -8.26 -21.38 -33.54
CA GLN A 274 -8.53 -21.97 -34.88
C GLN A 274 -9.84 -21.50 -35.57
N THR A 275 -10.74 -20.79 -34.89
CA THR A 275 -12.04 -20.34 -35.42
C THR A 275 -12.15 -18.83 -35.73
N LEU A 276 -11.07 -18.04 -35.61
CA LEU A 276 -11.14 -16.57 -35.67
C LEU A 276 -10.90 -15.93 -37.06
N GLY A 277 -10.59 -16.72 -38.09
CA GLY A 277 -10.09 -16.22 -39.38
C GLY A 277 -10.95 -15.14 -40.08
N PRO A 278 -12.28 -15.30 -40.21
CA PRO A 278 -13.15 -14.28 -40.81
C PRO A 278 -13.23 -12.99 -39.98
N LEU A 279 -13.40 -13.11 -38.66
CA LEU A 279 -13.45 -12.00 -37.71
C LEU A 279 -12.15 -11.19 -37.73
N GLN A 280 -11.00 -11.86 -37.77
CA GLN A 280 -9.69 -11.22 -37.80
C GLN A 280 -9.49 -10.33 -39.02
N LYS A 281 -10.03 -10.73 -40.20
CA LYS A 281 -10.01 -9.89 -41.41
C LYS A 281 -10.89 -8.66 -41.26
N GLU A 282 -12.07 -8.82 -40.67
CA GLU A 282 -12.98 -7.71 -40.42
C GLU A 282 -12.39 -6.71 -39.42
N LEU A 283 -11.82 -7.18 -38.32
CA LEU A 283 -11.13 -6.34 -37.33
C LEU A 283 -9.95 -5.59 -37.93
N LYS A 284 -9.12 -6.23 -38.77
CA LYS A 284 -8.01 -5.56 -39.49
C LYS A 284 -8.50 -4.47 -40.44
N LEU A 285 -9.66 -4.66 -41.08
CA LEU A 285 -10.27 -3.65 -41.94
C LEU A 285 -10.83 -2.47 -41.14
N LEU A 286 -11.43 -2.73 -39.98
CA LEU A 286 -11.89 -1.70 -39.04
C LEU A 286 -10.73 -0.94 -38.40
N ALA A 287 -9.64 -1.64 -38.06
CA ALA A 287 -8.39 -1.07 -37.57
C ALA A 287 -7.79 -0.06 -38.55
N GLY A 288 -7.71 -0.43 -39.84
CA GLY A 288 -7.23 0.48 -40.90
C GLY A 288 -8.10 1.73 -41.11
N LYS A 289 -9.29 1.78 -40.50
CA LYS A 289 -10.21 2.93 -40.51
C LYS A 289 -10.24 3.70 -39.18
N GLY A 290 -9.48 3.29 -38.17
CA GLY A 290 -9.49 3.90 -36.84
C GLY A 290 -10.85 3.79 -36.13
N VAL A 291 -11.59 2.70 -36.37
CA VAL A 291 -12.93 2.51 -35.82
C VAL A 291 -12.88 1.72 -34.51
N SER A 292 -13.58 2.21 -33.49
CA SER A 292 -13.82 1.46 -32.25
C SER A 292 -15.01 0.50 -32.42
N VAL A 293 -14.88 -0.66 -31.79
CA VAL A 293 -15.88 -1.72 -31.74
C VAL A 293 -16.59 -1.62 -30.40
N HIS A 294 -17.92 -1.49 -30.45
CA HIS A 294 -18.74 -1.66 -29.27
C HIS A 294 -18.87 -3.14 -28.91
N LEU A 295 -18.58 -3.46 -27.66
CA LEU A 295 -18.75 -4.77 -27.06
C LEU A 295 -19.89 -4.68 -26.04
N GLU A 296 -20.78 -5.68 -25.99
CA GLU A 296 -21.80 -5.78 -24.93
C GLU A 296 -21.27 -6.51 -23.69
N LYS A 297 -20.21 -7.30 -23.86
CA LYS A 297 -19.50 -7.97 -22.77
C LYS A 297 -18.00 -7.84 -22.98
N PHE A 298 -17.31 -7.28 -21.98
CA PHE A 298 -15.86 -7.27 -21.88
C PHE A 298 -15.46 -7.73 -20.49
N ARG A 299 -14.83 -8.89 -20.39
CA ARG A 299 -14.36 -9.45 -19.12
C ARG A 299 -12.99 -10.06 -19.28
N VAL A 300 -12.14 -9.77 -18.32
CA VAL A 300 -10.76 -10.24 -18.21
C VAL A 300 -10.59 -10.95 -16.89
N SER A 301 -9.99 -12.13 -16.91
CA SER A 301 -9.51 -12.82 -15.72
C SER A 301 -8.05 -13.19 -15.87
N LEU A 302 -7.28 -13.07 -14.81
CA LEU A 302 -5.89 -13.52 -14.74
C LEU A 302 -5.71 -14.30 -13.44
N GLU A 303 -5.18 -15.51 -13.50
CA GLU A 303 -4.98 -16.35 -12.31
C GLU A 303 -3.64 -17.07 -12.37
N SER A 304 -2.88 -17.01 -11.28
CA SER A 304 -1.65 -17.78 -11.14
C SER A 304 -1.94 -19.27 -10.96
N GLN A 305 -1.34 -20.09 -11.83
CA GLN A 305 -1.42 -21.55 -11.78
C GLN A 305 -0.20 -22.16 -11.09
N SER A 306 0.98 -21.58 -11.33
CA SER A 306 2.23 -21.92 -10.67
C SER A 306 3.17 -20.72 -10.67
N ASP A 307 4.33 -20.81 -10.02
CA ASP A 307 5.38 -19.79 -9.97
C ASP A 307 5.86 -19.25 -11.34
N LYS A 308 5.61 -19.98 -12.43
CA LYS A 308 6.02 -19.66 -13.79
C LYS A 308 4.86 -19.56 -14.78
N LYS A 309 3.63 -19.73 -14.32
CA LYS A 309 2.47 -19.86 -15.21
C LYS A 309 1.29 -19.04 -14.71
N LEU A 310 0.84 -18.12 -15.56
CA LEU A 310 -0.42 -17.40 -15.40
C LEU A 310 -1.42 -17.93 -16.43
N SER A 311 -2.68 -18.05 -16.05
CA SER A 311 -3.78 -18.34 -16.96
C SER A 311 -4.59 -17.07 -17.14
N ALA A 312 -4.76 -16.62 -18.38
CA ALA A 312 -5.57 -15.48 -18.74
C ALA A 312 -6.85 -15.97 -19.43
N GLY A 313 -7.98 -15.38 -19.07
CA GLY A 313 -9.30 -15.63 -19.65
C GLY A 313 -9.91 -14.33 -20.15
N LEU A 314 -10.48 -14.36 -21.35
CA LEU A 314 -11.12 -13.23 -21.99
C LEU A 314 -12.51 -13.66 -22.50
N ASP A 315 -13.55 -12.99 -22.01
CA ASP A 315 -14.89 -13.09 -22.56
C ASP A 315 -15.24 -11.79 -23.29
N LEU A 316 -15.44 -11.90 -24.60
CA LEU A 316 -15.79 -10.78 -25.47
C LEU A 316 -17.09 -11.11 -26.21
N SER A 317 -18.03 -10.17 -26.20
CA SER A 317 -19.25 -10.28 -27.01
C SER A 317 -19.50 -8.97 -27.75
N SER A 318 -19.82 -9.07 -29.04
CA SER A 318 -20.26 -7.98 -29.92
C SER A 318 -21.39 -8.47 -30.83
N LEU A 319 -22.63 -7.99 -30.64
CA LEU A 319 -23.75 -8.31 -31.53
C LEU A 319 -23.48 -7.80 -32.95
N LYS A 320 -22.86 -6.62 -33.06
CA LYS A 320 -22.55 -5.96 -34.35
C LYS A 320 -21.56 -6.77 -35.19
N LEU A 321 -20.58 -7.41 -34.54
CA LEU A 321 -19.58 -8.25 -35.22
C LEU A 321 -19.94 -9.74 -35.20
N ASN A 322 -21.10 -10.11 -34.66
CA ASN A 322 -21.44 -11.51 -34.37
C ASN A 322 -20.32 -12.23 -33.61
N LEU A 323 -19.74 -11.52 -32.64
CA LEU A 323 -18.66 -11.98 -31.79
C LEU A 323 -19.24 -12.56 -30.50
N ASP A 324 -18.97 -13.83 -30.25
CA ASP A 324 -19.10 -14.45 -28.93
C ASP A 324 -17.88 -15.32 -28.74
N THR A 325 -16.96 -14.87 -27.88
CA THR A 325 -15.66 -15.49 -27.75
C THR A 325 -15.29 -15.62 -26.29
N HIS A 326 -15.00 -16.86 -25.92
CA HIS A 326 -14.32 -17.23 -24.69
C HIS A 326 -12.96 -17.78 -25.05
N VAL A 327 -11.90 -17.08 -24.68
CA VAL A 327 -10.53 -17.53 -24.91
C VAL A 327 -9.84 -17.65 -23.57
N SER A 328 -9.25 -18.81 -23.32
CA SER A 328 -8.26 -18.99 -22.26
C SER A 328 -6.90 -19.28 -22.87
N PHE A 329 -5.85 -18.64 -22.38
CA PHE A 329 -4.48 -18.95 -22.77
C PHE A 329 -3.55 -18.88 -21.57
N ASP A 330 -2.48 -19.66 -21.66
CA ASP A 330 -1.46 -19.71 -20.62
C ASP A 330 -0.26 -18.84 -21.01
N ILE A 331 0.17 -18.01 -20.06
CA ILE A 331 1.35 -17.16 -20.18
C ILE A 331 2.47 -17.82 -19.35
N ASN A 332 3.50 -18.29 -20.04
CA ASN A 332 4.73 -18.76 -19.39
C ASN A 332 5.63 -17.55 -19.10
N VAL A 333 5.94 -17.34 -17.83
CA VAL A 333 6.79 -16.23 -17.38
C VAL A 333 8.19 -16.77 -17.12
N GLU A 334 9.09 -16.55 -18.09
CA GLU A 334 10.50 -16.89 -17.92
C GLU A 334 11.11 -16.13 -16.74
N GLY A 335 11.80 -16.84 -15.84
CA GLY A 335 12.30 -16.28 -14.58
C GLY A 335 11.31 -16.30 -13.41
N GLY A 336 10.07 -16.71 -13.65
CA GLY A 336 9.01 -16.81 -12.65
C GLY A 336 8.34 -15.46 -12.36
N TRP A 337 7.03 -15.48 -12.14
CA TRP A 337 6.30 -14.25 -11.85
C TRP A 337 6.44 -13.80 -10.39
N LYS A 338 7.04 -14.61 -9.51
CA LYS A 338 7.31 -14.24 -8.11
C LYS A 338 8.22 -13.00 -7.97
N ASN A 339 9.13 -12.79 -8.93
CA ASN A 339 10.05 -11.64 -9.00
C ASN A 339 9.51 -10.45 -9.84
N THR A 340 8.23 -10.44 -10.21
CA THR A 340 7.65 -9.46 -11.16
C THR A 340 7.43 -8.06 -10.60
N SER A 341 7.89 -7.72 -9.40
CA SER A 341 7.93 -6.31 -8.96
C SER A 341 8.61 -5.40 -9.99
N ARG A 342 9.66 -5.91 -10.67
CA ARG A 342 10.31 -5.24 -11.81
C ARG A 342 9.50 -5.25 -13.12
N VAL A 343 8.70 -6.29 -13.36
CA VAL A 343 7.91 -6.44 -14.58
C VAL A 343 6.65 -5.58 -14.53
N LEU A 344 5.98 -5.48 -13.38
CA LEU A 344 4.87 -4.54 -13.19
C LEU A 344 5.35 -3.09 -13.32
N GLN A 345 6.55 -2.76 -12.83
CA GLN A 345 7.19 -1.47 -13.08
C GLN A 345 7.45 -1.21 -14.57
N THR A 346 7.72 -2.25 -15.37
CA THR A 346 7.99 -2.12 -16.81
C THR A 346 6.70 -2.09 -17.65
N ILE A 347 5.62 -2.74 -17.19
CA ILE A 347 4.32 -2.77 -17.88
C ILE A 347 3.54 -1.46 -17.67
N PHE A 348 3.76 -0.77 -16.55
CA PHE A 348 3.06 0.47 -16.20
C PHE A 348 3.89 1.75 -16.43
N GLN A 349 5.08 1.65 -17.03
CA GLN A 349 5.87 2.79 -17.55
C GLN A 349 5.67 2.93 -19.06
#